data_AF-A0A9X1RI79-F1
#
_entry.id   AF-A0A9X1RI79-F1
#
_cell.length_a   1.000
_cell.length_b   1.000
_cell.length_c   1.000
_cell.angle_alpha   90.00
_cell.angle_beta   90.00
_cell.angle_gamma   90.00
#
_symmetry.space_group_name_H-M   'P 1'
#
loop_
_entity.id
_entity.type
_entity.pdbx_description
1 polymer ?
#
loop_
_entity_poly.entity_id
_entity_poly.type
_entity_poly.pdbx_seq_one_letter_code
_entity_poly.pdbx_strand_id
1 'polypeptide(L)'
;MRTIFAAAVALGATISSAQAMPLAPYVAQGSGDVITVAGGCGVGWHRGPYGGCLRNYANPAAHACPRGYHIGPGGACRGNGK
;
A
#
# COMPACT_ATOMS: atom_id res chain seq x y z
N MET A 1 27.50 7.34 -55.24
CA MET A 1 28.11 6.79 -54.01
C MET A 1 28.02 7.77 -52.82
N ARG A 2 28.41 9.05 -52.98
CA ARG A 2 28.38 10.06 -51.89
C ARG A 2 26.98 10.33 -51.30
N THR A 3 25.94 10.26 -52.13
CA THR A 3 24.54 10.47 -51.71
C THR A 3 23.97 9.32 -50.87
N ILE A 4 24.45 8.09 -51.09
CA ILE A 4 23.99 6.89 -50.40
C ILE A 4 24.52 6.88 -48.96
N PHE A 5 25.78 7.29 -48.77
CA PHE A 5 26.36 7.45 -47.43
C PHE A 5 25.66 8.53 -46.59
N ALA A 6 25.32 9.67 -47.20
CA ALA A 6 24.60 10.73 -46.50
C ALA A 6 23.21 10.28 -46.04
N ALA A 7 22.50 9.52 -46.88
CA ALA A 7 21.20 8.96 -46.52
C ALA A 7 21.30 7.93 -45.37
N ALA A 8 22.32 7.06 -45.37
CA ALA A 8 22.50 6.07 -44.32
C ALA A 8 22.78 6.69 -42.95
N VAL A 9 23.56 7.77 -42.89
CA VAL A 9 23.83 8.52 -41.65
C VAL A 9 22.57 9.23 -41.14
N ALA A 10 21.78 9.81 -42.05
CA ALA A 10 20.53 10.48 -41.69
C ALA A 10 19.49 9.50 -41.12
N LEU A 11 19.40 8.28 -41.63
CA LEU A 11 18.52 7.25 -41.07
C LEU A 11 19.04 6.65 -39.74
N GLY A 12 20.36 6.58 -39.53
CA GLY A 12 20.93 6.05 -38.30
C GLY A 12 20.72 6.95 -37.08
N ALA A 13 20.58 8.26 -37.30
CA ALA A 13 20.41 9.25 -36.21
C ALA A 13 19.04 9.22 -35.52
N THR A 14 18.06 8.48 -36.04
CA THR A 14 16.72 8.36 -35.44
C THR A 14 16.57 7.14 -34.52
N ILE A 15 17.58 6.28 -34.46
CA ILE A 15 17.56 5.08 -33.62
C ILE A 15 18.25 5.40 -32.30
N SER A 16 17.47 5.72 -31.28
CA SER A 16 17.67 5.33 -29.87
C SER A 16 17.32 6.46 -28.91
N SER A 17 16.09 6.43 -28.43
CA SER A 17 15.76 6.88 -27.09
C SER A 17 15.27 5.66 -26.30
N ALA A 18 16.21 4.81 -25.88
CA ALA A 18 15.92 3.83 -24.84
C ALA A 18 15.55 4.60 -23.56
N GLN A 19 14.24 4.77 -23.32
CA GLN A 19 13.72 5.32 -22.08
C GLN A 19 13.98 4.27 -20.99
N ALA A 20 15.12 4.39 -20.32
CA ALA A 20 15.33 3.68 -19.07
C ALA A 20 14.27 4.19 -18.09
N MET A 21 13.32 3.33 -17.71
CA MET A 21 12.38 3.67 -16.66
C MET A 21 13.18 3.99 -15.40
N PRO A 22 13.07 5.21 -14.83
CA PRO A 22 13.67 5.49 -13.54
C PRO A 22 13.10 4.46 -12.57
N LEU A 23 13.97 3.72 -11.87
CA LEU A 23 13.53 2.94 -10.72
C LEU A 23 12.90 3.95 -9.76
N ALA A 24 11.57 3.92 -9.66
CA ALA A 24 10.87 4.67 -8.63
C ALA A 24 11.51 4.28 -7.28
N PRO A 25 11.82 5.25 -6.40
CA PRO A 25 12.32 4.93 -5.09
C PRO A 25 11.33 3.95 -4.44
N TYR A 26 11.84 2.78 -4.05
CA TYR A 26 11.10 1.83 -3.24
C TYR A 26 10.75 2.54 -1.93
N VAL A 27 9.57 3.14 -1.90
CA VAL A 27 8.92 3.43 -0.63
C VAL A 27 8.65 2.07 -0.03
N ALA A 28 9.40 1.71 1.00
CA ALA A 28 9.16 0.51 1.77
C ALA A 28 7.76 0.63 2.38
N GLN A 29 6.74 0.27 1.62
CA GLN A 29 5.42 -0.01 2.13
C GLN A 29 5.56 -1.39 2.79
N GLY A 30 6.20 -1.37 3.97
CA GLY A 30 6.64 -2.50 4.80
C GLY A 30 6.88 -3.78 4.04
N SER A 31 8.14 -4.11 3.75
CA SER A 31 8.65 -5.41 3.28
C SER A 31 7.53 -6.35 2.80
N GLY A 32 7.27 -6.41 1.49
CA GLY A 32 6.15 -7.17 0.91
C GLY A 32 6.05 -8.65 1.31
N ASP A 33 7.06 -9.17 2.00
CA ASP A 33 7.12 -10.51 2.58
C ASP A 33 6.60 -10.60 4.04
N VAL A 34 6.31 -9.46 4.70
CA VAL A 34 5.89 -9.37 6.11
C VAL A 34 4.53 -8.71 6.23
N ILE A 35 3.49 -9.53 6.37
CA ILE A 35 2.14 -9.05 6.68
C ILE A 35 2.08 -8.68 8.17
N THR A 36 1.85 -7.40 8.46
CA THR A 36 1.74 -6.95 9.85
C THR A 36 0.45 -7.47 10.49
N VAL A 37 0.57 -8.19 11.61
CA VAL A 37 -0.57 -8.65 12.39
C VAL A 37 -1.38 -7.43 12.83
N ALA A 38 -2.65 -7.39 12.46
CA ALA A 38 -3.59 -6.32 12.78
C ALA A 38 -3.09 -4.90 12.43
N GLY A 39 -2.41 -4.75 11.29
CA GLY A 39 -1.85 -3.46 10.87
C GLY A 39 -0.70 -2.98 11.76
N GLY A 40 0.00 -3.89 12.45
CA GLY A 40 1.14 -3.59 13.32
C GLY A 40 0.78 -3.33 14.79
N CYS A 41 -0.49 -3.52 15.18
CA CYS A 41 -0.92 -3.36 16.57
C CYS A 41 -0.73 -4.60 17.45
N GLY A 42 -0.41 -5.75 16.85
CA GLY A 42 -0.22 -7.02 17.56
C GLY A 42 -1.52 -7.78 17.85
N VAL A 43 -1.39 -8.95 18.47
CA VAL A 43 -2.52 -9.86 18.76
C VAL A 43 -3.47 -9.23 19.77
N GLY A 44 -4.77 -9.28 19.46
CA GLY A 44 -5.83 -8.74 20.33
C GLY A 44 -6.04 -7.23 20.19
N TRP A 45 -5.44 -6.60 19.18
CA TRP A 45 -5.61 -5.19 18.86
C TRP A 45 -5.93 -5.01 17.38
N HIS A 46 -6.39 -3.83 16.98
CA HIS A 46 -6.59 -3.45 15.60
C HIS A 46 -6.24 -1.98 15.39
N ARG A 47 -5.82 -1.61 14.18
CA ARG A 47 -5.52 -0.21 13.83
C ARG A 47 -6.83 0.55 13.57
N GLY A 48 -7.02 1.65 14.29
CA GLY A 48 -8.12 2.59 14.08
C GLY A 48 -7.88 3.53 12.89
N PRO A 49 -8.91 4.27 12.44
CA PRO A 49 -8.83 5.21 11.32
C PRO A 49 -7.90 6.40 11.60
N TYR A 50 -7.66 6.73 12.87
CA TYR A 50 -6.72 7.77 13.28
C TYR A 50 -5.30 7.24 13.55
N GLY A 51 -5.00 6.00 13.17
CA GLY A 51 -3.66 5.40 13.27
C GLY A 51 -3.30 4.81 14.64
N GLY A 52 -4.13 4.99 15.67
CA GLY A 52 -3.93 4.37 16.99
C GLY A 52 -4.31 2.89 17.04
N CYS A 53 -3.81 2.17 18.05
CA CYS A 53 -4.15 0.76 18.29
C CYS A 53 -5.30 0.65 19.31
N LEU A 54 -6.36 -0.06 18.92
CA LEU A 54 -7.58 -0.26 19.71
C LEU A 54 -7.72 -1.72 20.10
N ARG A 55 -8.00 -1.99 21.38
CA ARG A 55 -8.12 -3.36 21.89
C ARG A 55 -9.35 -4.01 21.26
N ASN A 56 -9.18 -5.22 20.76
CA ASN A 56 -10.27 -6.00 20.23
C ASN A 56 -10.99 -6.68 21.40
N TYR A 57 -12.26 -6.35 21.59
CA TYR A 57 -13.13 -7.00 22.58
C TYR A 57 -14.16 -7.93 21.91
N ALA A 58 -14.09 -8.09 20.59
CA ALA A 58 -15.01 -8.95 19.87
C ALA A 58 -14.70 -10.43 20.10
N ASN A 59 -15.72 -11.19 20.48
CA ASN A 59 -15.83 -12.59 20.05
C ASN A 59 -16.02 -12.58 18.51
N PRO A 60 -15.30 -13.37 17.71
CA PRO A 60 -15.44 -13.38 16.25
C PRO A 60 -16.87 -13.64 15.74
N ALA A 61 -17.75 -14.25 16.56
CA ALA A 61 -19.18 -14.40 16.23
C ALA A 61 -20.00 -13.11 16.41
N ALA A 62 -19.48 -12.11 17.12
CA ALA A 62 -20.14 -10.85 17.38
C ALA A 62 -19.74 -9.84 16.29
N HIS A 63 -20.40 -9.89 15.13
CA HIS A 63 -20.43 -8.77 14.19
C HIS A 63 -21.70 -7.94 14.43
N ALA A 64 -21.83 -7.42 15.65
CA ALA A 64 -23.05 -6.77 16.11
C ALA A 64 -23.07 -5.24 15.87
N CYS A 65 -21.94 -4.62 15.53
CA CYS A 65 -21.83 -3.16 15.51
C CYS A 65 -22.07 -2.54 14.13
N PRO A 66 -22.74 -1.36 14.07
CA PRO A 66 -22.87 -0.59 12.84
C PRO A 66 -21.52 -0.21 12.22
N ARG A 67 -21.53 0.14 10.93
CA ARG A 67 -20.33 0.62 10.22
C ARG A 67 -19.71 1.80 10.96
N GLY A 68 -18.38 1.76 11.14
CA GLY A 68 -17.62 2.80 11.87
C GLY A 68 -17.50 2.57 13.39
N TYR A 69 -18.06 1.47 13.91
CA TYR A 69 -17.97 1.08 15.31
C TYR A 69 -17.27 -0.28 15.45
N HIS A 70 -16.59 -0.49 16.59
CA HIS A 70 -16.00 -1.76 17.00
C HIS A 70 -16.60 -2.23 18.33
N ILE A 71 -16.44 -3.52 18.64
CA ILE A 71 -16.82 -4.04 19.96
C ILE A 71 -15.77 -3.59 20.98
N GLY A 72 -16.23 -2.80 21.94
CA GLY A 72 -15.48 -2.32 23.09
C GLY A 72 -15.70 -3.19 24.35
N PRO A 73 -15.16 -2.74 25.50
CA PRO A 73 -15.35 -3.44 26.77
C PRO A 73 -16.82 -3.74 27.06
N GLY A 74 -17.12 -4.96 27.51
CA GLY A 74 -18.48 -5.38 27.85
C GLY A 74 -19.41 -5.63 26.66
N GLY A 75 -18.88 -5.69 25.43
CA GLY A 75 -19.70 -5.96 24.23
C GLY A 75 -20.35 -4.72 23.61
N ALA A 76 -20.14 -3.54 24.19
CA ALA A 76 -20.73 -2.29 23.70
C ALA A 76 -20.03 -1.78 22.43
N CYS A 77 -20.79 -1.24 21.48
CA CYS A 77 -20.23 -0.64 20.27
C CYS A 77 -19.59 0.72 20.59
N ARG A 78 -18.31 0.88 20.25
CA ARG A 78 -17.55 2.13 20.40
C ARG A 78 -17.06 2.65 19.07
N GLY A 79 -17.06 3.97 18.92
CA GLY A 79 -16.53 4.59 17.71
C GLY A 79 -15.02 4.43 17.65
N ASN A 80 -14.47 4.32 16.44
CA ASN A 80 -13.02 4.22 16.26
C ASN A 80 -12.35 5.60 16.42
N GLY A 81 -12.43 6.22 17.61
CA GLY A 81 -11.77 7.49 17.96
C GLY A 81 -12.61 8.49 18.77
N LYS A 82 -13.51 8.01 19.63
CA LYS A 82 -14.32 8.81 20.56
C LYS A 82 -14.63 8.02 21.82
#